data_AF-A0A9D9H705-F1
#
_entry.id   AF-A0A9D9H705-F1
#
_cell.length_a   1.000
_cell.length_b   1.000
_cell.length_c   1.000
_cell.angle_alpha   90.00
_cell.angle_beta   90.00
_cell.angle_gamma   90.00
#
_symmetry.space_group_name_H-M   'P 1'
#
loop_
_entity.id
_entity.type
_entity.pdbx_description
1 polymer ?
#
loop_
_entity_poly.entity_id
_entity_poly.type
_entity_poly.pdbx_seq_one_letter_code
_entity_poly.pdbx_strand_id
1 'polypeptide(L)'
;MKKIYLFAISLFAGVLVLTSCKDDNEKNPGGQTGTNLYDIDYSSANAQNWGEYMLRVSALLKNDAQTLYDDWVTSYNGGAPFSAIFKTHNTSAYPSAFSCIEQILDGCADIANEVGDAKIKDPYDYYVSGDVTKALYAVESWYSWHSREDYSNNIISIRNAYYGTRDGSVSPNSISALISANDAARDADIVAAITGAYNKILAIPQPFRNHIVCAESEEAMEACLALEVKLDNLKSYIRTNLSQDPKLDAIITTYVDDVVIPTYADLKDRTAALYNACAAFKSAPGNQAFEECADKWMLARTPWETSEAFLFGPVDSEGLDPNMDSWPLDQVAIVNILTSGDFSDMDWSAGDSEAEITAAQNVRGFHTLEFLIFKNGNPRSINN
;
A
#
# COMPACT_ATOMS: atom_id res chain seq x y z
N MET A 1 -6.96 -12.53 22.91
CA MET A 1 -8.19 -11.83 23.35
C MET A 1 -8.57 -10.85 22.24
N LYS A 2 -9.52 -11.21 21.36
CA LYS A 2 -9.99 -10.34 20.28
C LYS A 2 -10.79 -9.20 20.90
N LYS A 3 -10.41 -7.95 20.66
CA LYS A 3 -11.21 -6.77 21.06
C LYS A 3 -12.42 -6.71 20.12
N ILE A 4 -13.60 -6.96 20.68
CA ILE A 4 -14.87 -6.75 19.98
C ILE A 4 -15.17 -5.25 20.07
N TYR A 5 -15.10 -4.55 18.95
CA TYR A 5 -15.60 -3.18 18.84
C TYR A 5 -17.09 -3.25 18.45
N LEU A 6 -17.95 -2.84 19.38
CA LEU A 6 -19.39 -2.67 19.16
C LEU A 6 -19.61 -1.35 18.40
N PHE A 7 -20.01 -1.46 17.13
CA PHE A 7 -20.44 -0.31 16.32
C PHE A 7 -21.78 0.24 16.82
N ALA A 8 -21.79 1.52 17.18
CA ALA A 8 -23.02 2.30 17.31
C ALA A 8 -23.27 3.01 15.98
N ILE A 9 -24.30 2.56 15.25
CA ILE A 9 -24.79 3.25 14.05
C ILE A 9 -25.46 4.55 14.50
N SER A 10 -24.75 5.67 14.37
CA SER A 10 -25.34 7.01 14.53
C SER A 10 -25.86 7.50 13.18
N LEU A 11 -27.18 7.42 12.99
CA LEU A 11 -27.89 8.10 11.92
C LEU A 11 -27.74 9.62 12.11
N PHE A 12 -26.95 10.28 11.28
CA PHE A 12 -26.92 11.75 11.20
C PHE A 12 -27.56 12.20 9.89
N ALA A 13 -28.79 12.72 9.98
CA ALA A 13 -29.42 13.47 8.91
C ALA A 13 -28.83 14.88 8.89
N GLY A 14 -27.76 15.07 8.11
CA GLY A 14 -27.14 16.37 7.83
C GLY A 14 -27.54 16.86 6.43
N VAL A 15 -27.87 18.14 6.32
CA VAL A 15 -28.37 18.80 5.11
C VAL A 15 -27.33 18.78 3.99
N LEU A 16 -27.71 18.24 2.82
CA LEU A 16 -26.94 18.24 1.58
C LEU A 16 -26.58 19.67 1.13
N VAL A 17 -25.28 19.95 1.01
CA VAL A 17 -24.76 20.96 0.08
C VAL A 17 -23.83 20.23 -0.89
N LEU A 18 -24.41 19.67 -1.95
CA LEU A 18 -23.67 19.07 -3.05
C LEU A 18 -23.09 20.20 -3.91
N THR A 19 -21.84 20.56 -3.69
CA THR A 19 -21.05 21.28 -4.70
C THR A 19 -20.22 20.27 -5.46
N SER A 20 -20.63 19.93 -6.69
CA SER A 20 -19.74 19.21 -7.62
C SER A 20 -18.55 20.12 -7.91
N CYS A 21 -17.33 19.67 -7.64
CA CYS A 21 -16.13 20.42 -7.98
C CYS A 21 -15.98 20.45 -9.50
N LYS A 22 -16.33 21.59 -10.10
CA LYS A 22 -15.89 21.91 -11.46
C LYS A 22 -14.41 22.28 -11.40
N ASP A 23 -13.67 21.87 -12.44
CA ASP A 23 -12.27 22.18 -12.71
C ASP A 23 -11.96 23.67 -12.55
N ASP A 24 -11.64 24.11 -11.34
CA ASP A 24 -11.06 25.42 -11.08
C ASP A 24 -9.55 25.22 -10.90
N ASN A 25 -8.83 25.52 -11.97
CA ASN A 25 -7.38 25.63 -12.03
C ASN A 25 -6.81 26.33 -10.78
N GLU A 26 -5.75 25.72 -10.24
CA GLU A 26 -4.71 26.33 -9.42
C GLU A 26 -5.18 27.27 -8.29
N LYS A 27 -5.66 26.70 -7.18
CA LYS A 27 -5.53 27.35 -5.89
C LYS A 27 -4.92 26.39 -4.89
N ASN A 28 -3.60 26.50 -4.75
CA ASN A 28 -2.81 25.88 -3.69
C ASN A 28 -3.34 26.39 -2.33
N PRO A 29 -4.15 25.60 -1.58
CA PRO A 29 -4.76 26.09 -0.35
C PRO A 29 -3.79 25.78 0.79
N GLY A 30 -2.71 26.56 0.91
CA GLY A 30 -1.66 26.24 1.87
C GLY A 30 -0.49 27.21 1.92
N GLY A 31 -0.74 28.52 1.81
CA GLY A 31 0.27 29.50 2.19
C GLY A 31 0.36 29.57 3.72
N GLN A 32 1.19 28.73 4.35
CA GLN A 32 1.57 28.92 5.75
C GLN A 32 2.85 29.75 5.87
N THR A 33 2.74 30.83 6.63
CA THR A 33 3.80 31.78 7.00
C THR A 33 4.54 31.36 8.28
N GLY A 34 4.85 30.08 8.42
CA GLY A 34 5.75 29.54 9.44
C GLY A 34 6.83 28.73 8.75
N THR A 35 8.06 28.74 9.25
CA THR A 35 9.12 27.85 8.74
C THR A 35 8.65 26.41 8.88
N ASN A 36 8.24 25.81 7.78
CA ASN A 36 7.88 24.41 7.75
C ASN A 36 9.17 23.61 7.99
N LEU A 37 9.30 23.02 9.20
CA LEU A 37 10.56 22.43 9.68
C LEU A 37 11.04 21.25 8.81
N TYR A 38 10.16 20.71 7.98
CA TYR A 38 10.44 19.61 7.07
C TYR A 38 10.42 20.02 5.58
N ASP A 39 10.21 21.30 5.27
CA ASP A 39 10.37 21.82 3.90
C ASP A 39 11.84 22.03 3.58
N ILE A 40 12.48 21.00 3.03
CA ILE A 40 13.89 20.98 2.66
C ILE A 40 14.05 20.80 1.14
N ASP A 41 15.03 21.49 0.57
CA ASP A 41 15.44 21.34 -0.83
C ASP A 41 16.84 20.74 -0.94
N TYR A 42 17.06 20.02 -2.03
CA TYR A 42 18.39 19.56 -2.40
C TYR A 42 19.28 20.79 -2.65
N SER A 43 20.47 20.79 -2.06
CA SER A 43 21.44 21.88 -2.19
C SER A 43 22.86 21.35 -2.09
N SER A 44 23.85 22.17 -2.44
CA SER A 44 25.25 21.79 -2.26
C SER A 44 25.62 21.47 -0.80
N ALA A 45 24.88 22.02 0.18
CA ALA A 45 25.16 21.82 1.60
C ALA A 45 24.72 20.43 2.11
N ASN A 46 23.67 19.85 1.53
CA ASN A 46 23.13 18.55 1.94
C ASN A 46 23.29 17.45 0.87
N ALA A 47 23.83 17.78 -0.31
CA ALA A 47 23.99 16.88 -1.46
C ALA A 47 24.62 15.52 -1.10
N GLN A 48 25.70 15.52 -0.33
CA GLN A 48 26.39 14.29 0.07
C GLN A 48 25.48 13.40 0.93
N ASN A 49 24.86 13.98 1.96
CA ASN A 49 23.98 13.24 2.85
C ASN A 49 22.72 12.77 2.14
N TRP A 50 22.18 13.57 1.22
CA TRP A 50 21.01 13.23 0.42
C TRP A 50 21.23 11.99 -0.45
N GLY A 51 22.33 11.97 -1.21
CA GLY A 51 22.68 10.83 -2.05
C GLY A 51 23.01 9.58 -1.22
N GLU A 52 23.65 9.73 -0.06
CA GLU A 52 23.91 8.62 0.86
C GLU A 52 22.61 8.08 1.47
N TYR A 53 21.67 8.94 1.86
CA TYR A 53 20.38 8.54 2.44
C TYR A 53 19.53 7.78 1.41
N MET A 54 19.39 8.32 0.19
CA MET A 54 18.70 7.63 -0.91
C MET A 54 19.29 6.24 -1.18
N LEU A 55 20.62 6.12 -1.20
CA LEU A 55 21.29 4.83 -1.39
C LEU A 55 20.99 3.84 -0.25
N ARG A 56 20.98 4.30 1.00
CA ARG A 56 20.73 3.46 2.17
C ARG A 56 19.29 2.98 2.23
N VAL A 57 18.32 3.89 2.10
CA VAL A 57 16.89 3.53 2.10
C VAL A 57 16.57 2.59 0.95
N SER A 58 17.06 2.86 -0.26
CA SER A 58 16.86 1.94 -1.39
C SER A 58 17.57 0.59 -1.21
N ALA A 59 18.69 0.53 -0.51
CA ALA A 59 19.36 -0.74 -0.16
C ALA A 59 18.54 -1.55 0.84
N LEU A 60 17.99 -0.90 1.87
CA LEU A 60 17.08 -1.52 2.84
C LEU A 60 15.85 -2.08 2.13
N LEU A 61 15.15 -1.27 1.33
CA LEU A 61 14.00 -1.71 0.51
C LEU A 61 14.31 -2.91 -0.39
N LYS A 62 15.45 -2.87 -1.10
CA LYS A 62 15.89 -3.98 -1.95
C LYS A 62 16.11 -5.25 -1.15
N ASN A 63 16.74 -5.14 0.02
CA ASN A 63 17.02 -6.30 0.88
C ASN A 63 15.74 -6.87 1.47
N ASP A 64 14.83 -6.02 1.95
CA ASP A 64 13.53 -6.45 2.51
C ASP A 64 12.67 -7.13 1.42
N ALA A 65 12.62 -6.57 0.20
CA ALA A 65 11.93 -7.19 -0.93
C ALA A 65 12.55 -8.54 -1.35
N GLN A 66 13.87 -8.67 -1.25
CA GLN A 66 14.59 -9.93 -1.51
C GLN A 66 14.26 -10.98 -0.46
N THR A 67 14.30 -10.61 0.83
CA THR A 67 13.92 -11.50 1.95
C THR A 67 12.49 -11.98 1.76
N LEU A 68 11.55 -11.06 1.52
CA LEU A 68 10.15 -11.41 1.28
C LEU A 68 9.98 -12.41 0.14
N TYR A 69 10.62 -12.18 -1.00
CA TYR A 69 10.58 -13.12 -2.11
C TYR A 69 11.17 -14.49 -1.73
N ASP A 70 12.34 -14.51 -1.09
CA ASP A 70 13.03 -15.73 -0.70
C ASP A 70 12.26 -16.55 0.36
N ASP A 71 11.54 -15.92 1.27
CA ASP A 71 10.67 -16.63 2.21
C ASP A 71 9.53 -17.34 1.50
N TRP A 72 8.96 -16.70 0.48
CA TRP A 72 7.91 -17.29 -0.33
C TRP A 72 8.41 -18.43 -1.21
N VAL A 73 9.61 -18.36 -1.79
CA VAL A 73 10.07 -19.30 -2.82
C VAL A 73 11.19 -20.25 -2.41
N THR A 74 12.03 -19.86 -1.46
CA THR A 74 13.26 -20.57 -1.10
C THR A 74 13.13 -21.28 0.25
N SER A 75 12.91 -20.54 1.34
CA SER A 75 12.84 -21.11 2.69
C SER A 75 12.28 -20.07 3.66
N TYR A 76 11.23 -20.41 4.39
CA TYR A 76 10.70 -19.57 5.48
C TYR A 76 11.11 -20.15 6.84
N ASN A 77 11.70 -19.32 7.71
CA ASN A 77 12.16 -19.73 9.06
C ASN A 77 13.08 -20.97 9.07
N GLY A 78 13.93 -21.12 8.05
CA GLY A 78 14.83 -22.26 7.88
C GLY A 78 14.14 -23.59 7.50
N GLY A 79 12.85 -23.54 7.17
CA GLY A 79 12.02 -24.68 6.78
C GLY A 79 11.66 -24.69 5.29
N ALA A 80 10.49 -25.26 4.98
CA ALA A 80 9.93 -25.18 3.63
C ALA A 80 9.58 -23.72 3.27
N PRO A 81 9.62 -23.35 1.97
CA PRO A 81 9.16 -22.04 1.54
C PRO A 81 7.69 -21.83 1.89
N PHE A 82 7.31 -20.58 2.18
CA PHE A 82 5.95 -20.25 2.59
C PHE A 82 4.90 -20.62 1.53
N SER A 83 5.25 -20.55 0.24
CA SER A 83 4.40 -21.05 -0.85
C SER A 83 4.03 -22.52 -0.69
N ALA A 84 4.97 -23.37 -0.27
CA ALA A 84 4.69 -24.79 -0.02
C ALA A 84 3.84 -24.98 1.24
N ILE A 85 4.11 -24.21 2.30
CA ILE A 85 3.33 -24.23 3.54
C ILE A 85 1.86 -23.87 3.27
N PHE A 86 1.63 -22.79 2.53
CA PHE A 86 0.28 -22.28 2.24
C PHE A 86 -0.49 -23.21 1.29
N LYS A 87 0.17 -23.74 0.24
CA LYS A 87 -0.45 -24.71 -0.69
C LYS A 87 -0.74 -26.07 -0.06
N THR A 88 0.04 -26.50 0.93
CA THR A 88 -0.18 -27.79 1.61
C THR A 88 -1.15 -27.72 2.78
N HIS A 89 -1.36 -26.53 3.36
CA HIS A 89 -2.36 -26.23 4.39
C HIS A 89 -2.49 -27.32 5.47
N ASN A 90 -1.35 -27.74 6.01
CA ASN A 90 -1.23 -28.77 7.03
C ASN A 90 -0.64 -28.25 8.36
N THR A 91 -0.71 -26.94 8.59
CA THR A 91 -0.19 -26.29 9.80
C THR A 91 -1.32 -25.89 10.75
N SER A 92 -0.97 -25.46 11.96
CA SER A 92 -1.98 -24.91 12.88
C SER A 92 -2.57 -23.59 12.41
N ALA A 93 -1.82 -22.79 11.63
CA ALA A 93 -2.28 -21.54 11.06
C ALA A 93 -3.20 -21.77 9.85
N TYR A 94 -2.85 -22.76 9.02
CA TYR A 94 -3.63 -23.15 7.84
C TYR A 94 -3.97 -24.64 7.92
N PRO A 95 -5.00 -25.04 8.69
CA PRO A 95 -5.35 -26.45 8.87
C PRO A 95 -6.19 -27.05 7.73
N SER A 96 -6.57 -26.25 6.73
CA SER A 96 -7.43 -26.67 5.62
C SER A 96 -7.32 -25.74 4.40
N ALA A 97 -7.78 -26.21 3.24
CA ALA A 97 -7.91 -25.34 2.06
C ALA A 97 -8.84 -24.14 2.33
N PHE A 98 -9.94 -24.34 3.06
CA PHE A 98 -10.83 -23.23 3.42
C PHE A 98 -10.13 -22.17 4.30
N SER A 99 -9.27 -22.54 5.25
CA SER A 99 -8.54 -21.55 6.05
C SER A 99 -7.57 -20.70 5.21
N CYS A 100 -7.03 -21.24 4.11
CA CYS A 100 -6.25 -20.42 3.17
C CYS A 100 -7.14 -19.45 2.39
N ILE A 101 -8.33 -19.90 1.95
CA ILE A 101 -9.30 -19.04 1.25
C ILE A 101 -9.83 -17.95 2.19
N GLU A 102 -10.05 -18.29 3.46
CA GLU A 102 -10.39 -17.34 4.53
C GLU A 102 -9.30 -16.28 4.67
N GLN A 103 -8.02 -16.68 4.78
CA GLN A 103 -6.90 -15.73 4.86
C GLN A 103 -6.81 -14.81 3.63
N ILE A 104 -7.04 -15.33 2.42
CA ILE A 104 -7.04 -14.54 1.19
C ILE A 104 -8.16 -13.48 1.23
N LEU A 105 -9.36 -13.88 1.64
CA LEU A 105 -10.51 -12.98 1.71
C LEU A 105 -10.39 -11.97 2.86
N ASP A 106 -9.79 -12.37 3.99
CA ASP A 106 -9.46 -11.46 5.10
C ASP A 106 -8.50 -10.37 4.59
N GLY A 107 -7.39 -10.72 3.94
CA GLY A 107 -6.46 -9.73 3.39
C GLY A 107 -7.11 -8.81 2.34
N CYS A 108 -8.03 -9.33 1.52
CA CYS A 108 -8.80 -8.50 0.58
C CYS A 108 -9.76 -7.53 1.28
N ALA A 109 -10.42 -7.99 2.35
CA ALA A 109 -11.36 -7.17 3.12
C ALA A 109 -10.62 -6.10 3.93
N ASP A 110 -9.49 -6.47 4.54
CA ASP A 110 -8.64 -5.59 5.34
C ASP A 110 -8.13 -4.42 4.49
N ILE A 111 -7.59 -4.67 3.29
CA ILE A 111 -7.10 -3.58 2.44
C ILE A 111 -8.24 -2.73 1.86
N ALA A 112 -9.42 -3.31 1.58
CA ALA A 112 -10.59 -2.53 1.19
C ALA A 112 -11.03 -1.60 2.32
N ASN A 113 -11.03 -2.08 3.56
CA ASN A 113 -11.30 -1.27 4.74
C ASN A 113 -10.24 -0.17 4.91
N GLU A 114 -8.96 -0.53 4.85
CA GLU A 114 -7.87 0.42 5.07
C GLU A 114 -7.88 1.56 4.06
N VAL A 115 -8.09 1.27 2.78
CA VAL A 115 -8.24 2.31 1.75
C VAL A 115 -9.42 3.23 2.07
N GLY A 116 -10.57 2.67 2.44
CA GLY A 116 -11.79 3.42 2.70
C GLY A 116 -11.78 4.20 4.01
N ASP A 117 -11.41 3.57 5.12
CA ASP A 117 -11.57 4.05 6.50
C ASP A 117 -10.30 4.67 7.10
N ALA A 118 -9.14 4.48 6.46
CA ALA A 118 -7.89 5.10 6.89
C ALA A 118 -7.30 5.99 5.77
N LYS A 119 -6.84 5.42 4.65
CA LYS A 119 -6.08 6.17 3.64
C LYS A 119 -6.84 7.36 3.04
N ILE A 120 -8.15 7.22 2.83
CA ILE A 120 -9.01 8.32 2.35
C ILE A 120 -9.68 9.06 3.52
N LYS A 121 -10.24 8.32 4.49
CA LYS A 121 -11.08 8.90 5.53
C LYS A 121 -10.32 9.65 6.61
N ASP A 122 -9.13 9.23 7.03
CA ASP A 122 -8.37 9.97 8.05
C ASP A 122 -8.04 11.39 7.58
N PRO A 123 -7.48 11.61 6.36
CA PRO A 123 -7.32 12.96 5.82
C PRO A 123 -8.64 13.73 5.74
N TYR A 124 -9.73 13.09 5.30
CA TYR A 124 -11.06 13.70 5.22
C TYR A 124 -11.52 14.19 6.60
N ASP A 125 -11.48 13.33 7.61
CA ASP A 125 -11.90 13.61 8.98
C ASP A 125 -11.09 14.77 9.59
N TYR A 126 -9.77 14.77 9.43
CA TYR A 126 -8.92 15.88 9.87
C TYR A 126 -9.29 17.19 9.18
N TYR A 127 -9.61 17.16 7.89
CA TYR A 127 -9.97 18.34 7.13
C TYR A 127 -11.30 18.92 7.62
N VAL A 128 -12.33 18.07 7.75
CA VAL A 128 -13.67 18.51 8.20
C VAL A 128 -13.68 18.91 9.67
N SER A 129 -12.79 18.37 10.50
CA SER A 129 -12.61 18.81 11.89
C SER A 129 -11.82 20.12 12.03
N GLY A 130 -11.32 20.67 10.93
CA GLY A 130 -10.58 21.93 10.88
C GLY A 130 -9.06 21.81 11.04
N ASP A 131 -8.51 20.60 11.19
CA ASP A 131 -7.06 20.36 11.18
C ASP A 131 -6.55 20.15 9.75
N VAL A 132 -6.71 21.19 8.93
CA VAL A 132 -6.38 21.18 7.51
C VAL A 132 -4.90 20.84 7.27
N THR A 133 -4.02 21.27 8.18
CA THR A 133 -2.57 20.98 8.04
C THR A 133 -2.32 19.49 8.21
N LYS A 134 -2.85 18.88 9.27
CA LYS A 134 -2.72 17.44 9.47
C LYS A 134 -3.36 16.65 8.34
N ALA A 135 -4.52 17.06 7.85
CA ALA A 135 -5.18 16.43 6.71
C ALA A 135 -4.28 16.36 5.47
N LEU A 136 -3.69 17.50 5.09
CA LEU A 136 -2.82 17.59 3.92
C LEU A 136 -1.54 16.72 4.04
N TYR A 137 -1.04 16.52 5.25
CA TYR A 137 0.17 15.71 5.49
C TYR A 137 -0.11 14.26 5.86
N ALA A 138 -1.38 13.89 6.12
CA ALA A 138 -1.80 12.52 6.40
C ALA A 138 -2.08 11.71 5.12
N VAL A 139 -2.19 12.37 3.95
CA VAL A 139 -2.45 11.68 2.68
C VAL A 139 -1.22 10.87 2.25
N GLU A 140 -1.28 9.55 2.33
CA GLU A 140 -0.21 8.64 1.86
C GLU A 140 0.10 8.85 0.37
N SER A 141 1.36 8.74 -0.04
CA SER A 141 1.82 8.94 -1.44
C SER A 141 1.59 10.35 -2.02
N TRP A 142 1.48 11.37 -1.16
CA TRP A 142 1.25 12.74 -1.64
C TRP A 142 2.49 13.45 -2.19
N TYR A 143 3.71 13.06 -1.81
CA TYR A 143 4.91 13.75 -2.28
C TYR A 143 5.04 13.67 -3.80
N SER A 144 4.65 12.53 -4.36
CA SER A 144 4.61 12.21 -5.78
C SER A 144 3.23 12.43 -6.44
N TRP A 145 2.23 12.90 -5.68
CA TRP A 145 0.83 13.00 -6.12
C TRP A 145 0.28 11.65 -6.63
N HIS A 146 0.68 10.54 -6.03
CA HIS A 146 0.37 9.19 -6.50
C HIS A 146 -0.75 8.49 -5.71
N SER A 147 -1.29 9.13 -4.66
CA SER A 147 -2.31 8.54 -3.75
C SER A 147 -3.49 7.86 -4.46
N ARG A 148 -4.02 8.44 -5.54
CA ARG A 148 -5.18 7.86 -6.25
C ARG A 148 -4.80 6.56 -6.95
N GLU A 149 -3.68 6.57 -7.66
CA GLU A 149 -3.14 5.42 -8.35
C GLU A 149 -2.72 4.33 -7.34
N ASP A 150 -2.08 4.70 -6.23
CA ASP A 150 -1.71 3.84 -5.11
C ASP A 150 -2.93 3.06 -4.57
N TYR A 151 -3.93 3.80 -4.09
CA TYR A 151 -5.12 3.19 -3.49
C TYR A 151 -5.91 2.37 -4.52
N SER A 152 -5.90 2.79 -5.78
CA SER A 152 -6.53 2.01 -6.86
C SER A 152 -5.76 0.70 -7.14
N ASN A 153 -4.43 0.69 -7.02
CA ASN A 153 -3.60 -0.50 -7.14
C ASN A 153 -3.83 -1.47 -5.96
N ASN A 154 -4.12 -0.96 -4.77
CA ASN A 154 -4.59 -1.79 -3.66
C ASN A 154 -5.88 -2.54 -4.02
N ILE A 155 -6.85 -1.88 -4.68
CA ILE A 155 -8.06 -2.56 -5.19
C ILE A 155 -7.73 -3.53 -6.34
N ILE A 156 -6.72 -3.24 -7.17
CA ILE A 156 -6.21 -4.21 -8.15
C ILE A 156 -5.60 -5.44 -7.46
N SER A 157 -4.98 -5.31 -6.29
CA SER A 157 -4.53 -6.46 -5.50
C SER A 157 -5.69 -7.40 -5.17
N ILE A 158 -6.84 -6.85 -4.73
CA ILE A 158 -8.07 -7.62 -4.47
C ILE A 158 -8.55 -8.31 -5.75
N ARG A 159 -8.60 -7.58 -6.88
CA ARG A 159 -8.99 -8.15 -8.17
C ARG A 159 -8.10 -9.34 -8.52
N ASN A 160 -6.79 -9.18 -8.39
CA ASN A 160 -5.82 -10.21 -8.76
C ASN A 160 -6.01 -11.47 -7.90
N ALA A 161 -6.20 -11.30 -6.59
CA ALA A 161 -6.49 -12.38 -5.66
C ALA A 161 -7.80 -13.11 -6.01
N TYR A 162 -8.87 -12.35 -6.30
CA TYR A 162 -10.19 -12.90 -6.62
C TYR A 162 -10.22 -13.62 -7.98
N TYR A 163 -9.46 -13.12 -8.96
CA TYR A 163 -9.41 -13.65 -10.34
C TYR A 163 -8.35 -14.73 -10.54
N GLY A 164 -7.38 -14.85 -9.62
CA GLY A 164 -6.25 -15.77 -9.75
C GLY A 164 -5.35 -15.42 -10.93
N THR A 165 -5.25 -14.14 -11.31
CA THR A 165 -4.40 -13.64 -12.40
C THR A 165 -3.95 -12.22 -12.08
N ARG A 166 -2.97 -11.69 -12.84
CA ARG A 166 -2.52 -10.29 -12.71
C ARG A 166 -2.88 -9.41 -13.91
N ASP A 167 -3.39 -10.01 -14.99
CA ASP A 167 -3.69 -9.34 -16.26
C ASP A 167 -5.17 -8.93 -16.41
N GLY A 168 -6.00 -9.23 -15.41
CA GLY A 168 -7.43 -8.91 -15.40
C GLY A 168 -8.32 -9.96 -16.07
N SER A 169 -7.76 -11.05 -16.59
CA SER A 169 -8.54 -12.23 -17.01
C SER A 169 -8.98 -13.06 -15.79
N VAL A 170 -10.00 -13.90 -15.93
CA VAL A 170 -10.44 -14.79 -14.83
C VAL A 170 -9.87 -16.18 -15.05
N SER A 171 -9.05 -16.66 -14.12
CA SER A 171 -8.55 -18.04 -14.17
C SER A 171 -9.70 -19.04 -13.91
N PRO A 172 -9.76 -20.20 -14.59
CA PRO A 172 -10.71 -21.27 -14.27
C PRO A 172 -10.57 -21.80 -12.83
N ASN A 173 -9.40 -21.62 -12.22
CA ASN A 173 -9.09 -22.00 -10.85
C ASN A 173 -8.99 -20.74 -9.97
N SER A 174 -10.07 -19.98 -9.89
CA SER A 174 -10.13 -18.76 -9.09
C SER A 174 -11.34 -18.76 -8.15
N ILE A 175 -11.32 -17.86 -7.16
CA ILE A 175 -12.50 -17.63 -6.32
C ILE A 175 -13.66 -17.17 -7.21
N SER A 176 -13.44 -16.23 -8.13
CA SER A 176 -14.48 -15.80 -9.08
C SER A 176 -15.10 -16.96 -9.84
N ALA A 177 -14.30 -17.84 -10.46
CA ALA A 177 -14.82 -18.98 -11.21
C ALA A 177 -15.63 -19.97 -10.33
N LEU A 178 -15.20 -20.19 -9.08
CA LEU A 178 -15.93 -21.02 -8.12
C LEU A 178 -17.29 -20.40 -7.76
N ILE A 179 -17.32 -19.11 -7.47
CA ILE A 179 -18.55 -18.41 -7.07
C ILE A 179 -19.48 -18.28 -8.26
N SER A 180 -18.97 -17.97 -9.46
CA SER A 180 -19.78 -17.88 -10.67
C SER A 180 -20.53 -19.19 -10.97
N ALA A 181 -19.88 -20.33 -10.72
CA ALA A 181 -20.49 -21.65 -10.93
C ALA A 181 -21.58 -22.02 -9.91
N ASN A 182 -21.58 -21.41 -8.72
CA ASN A 182 -22.49 -21.75 -7.61
C ASN A 182 -23.54 -20.67 -7.32
N ASP A 183 -23.20 -19.41 -7.56
CA ASP A 183 -24.01 -18.21 -7.34
C ASP A 183 -23.50 -17.08 -8.27
N ALA A 184 -23.84 -17.17 -9.56
CA ALA A 184 -23.40 -16.22 -10.59
C ALA A 184 -23.79 -14.76 -10.28
N ALA A 185 -24.90 -14.55 -9.57
CA ALA A 185 -25.33 -13.20 -9.18
C ALA A 185 -24.38 -12.61 -8.12
N ARG A 186 -23.95 -13.42 -7.15
CA ARG A 186 -22.96 -13.01 -6.15
C ARG A 186 -21.61 -12.72 -6.75
N ASP A 187 -21.13 -13.57 -7.67
CA ASP A 187 -19.87 -13.31 -8.37
C ASP A 187 -19.92 -11.98 -9.12
N ALA A 188 -20.98 -11.77 -9.91
CA ALA A 188 -21.17 -10.52 -10.65
C ALA A 188 -21.24 -9.29 -9.72
N ASP A 189 -21.88 -9.40 -8.56
CA ASP A 189 -21.97 -8.34 -7.56
C ASP A 189 -20.59 -7.99 -6.95
N ILE A 190 -19.74 -8.99 -6.69
CA ILE A 190 -18.39 -8.78 -6.17
C ILE A 190 -17.48 -8.17 -7.24
N VAL A 191 -17.54 -8.69 -8.48
CA VAL A 191 -16.83 -8.12 -9.64
C VAL A 191 -17.19 -6.65 -9.85
N ALA A 192 -18.48 -6.33 -9.76
CA ALA A 192 -18.97 -4.96 -9.88
C ALA A 192 -18.49 -4.08 -8.72
N ALA A 193 -18.43 -4.60 -7.49
CA ALA A 193 -17.93 -3.86 -6.35
C ALA A 193 -16.42 -3.56 -6.44
N ILE A 194 -15.60 -4.53 -6.84
CA ILE A 194 -14.16 -4.34 -7.08
C ILE A 194 -13.93 -3.26 -8.15
N THR A 195 -14.62 -3.39 -9.28
CA THR A 195 -14.54 -2.41 -10.38
C THR A 195 -15.06 -1.03 -9.95
N GLY A 196 -16.13 -1.01 -9.15
CA GLY A 196 -16.74 0.20 -8.61
C GLY A 196 -15.78 0.96 -7.70
N ALA A 197 -15.19 0.30 -6.69
CA ALA A 197 -14.23 0.91 -5.78
C ALA A 197 -13.02 1.49 -6.55
N TYR A 198 -12.42 0.70 -7.45
CA TYR A 198 -11.33 1.16 -8.32
C TYR A 198 -11.69 2.43 -9.09
N ASN A 199 -12.85 2.45 -9.76
CA ASN A 199 -13.28 3.59 -10.56
C ASN A 199 -13.62 4.81 -9.69
N LYS A 200 -14.17 4.63 -8.48
CA LYS A 200 -14.51 5.74 -7.58
C LYS A 200 -13.28 6.40 -6.97
N ILE A 201 -12.26 5.62 -6.59
CA ILE A 201 -10.96 6.17 -6.19
C ILE A 201 -10.37 7.03 -7.31
N LEU A 202 -10.36 6.50 -8.54
CA LEU A 202 -9.85 7.25 -9.70
C LEU A 202 -10.77 8.41 -10.13
N ALA A 203 -12.01 8.49 -9.66
CA ALA A 203 -12.88 9.63 -9.92
C ALA A 203 -12.54 10.85 -9.05
N ILE A 204 -11.86 10.65 -7.91
CA ILE A 204 -11.35 11.75 -7.09
C ILE A 204 -10.50 12.68 -7.97
N PRO A 205 -10.67 14.01 -7.91
CA PRO A 205 -9.86 14.91 -8.72
C PRO A 205 -8.36 14.85 -8.35
N GLN A 206 -7.49 14.85 -9.36
CA GLN A 206 -6.05 14.77 -9.17
C GLN A 206 -5.45 16.14 -8.77
N PRO A 207 -4.59 16.22 -7.73
CA PRO A 207 -4.27 15.17 -6.75
C PRO A 207 -5.30 15.10 -5.61
N PHE A 208 -5.49 13.91 -5.02
CA PHE A 208 -6.38 13.70 -3.86
C PHE A 208 -6.07 14.69 -2.71
N ARG A 209 -4.78 14.93 -2.41
CA ARG A 209 -4.36 15.91 -1.39
C ARG A 209 -4.99 17.29 -1.54
N ASN A 210 -5.25 17.76 -2.77
CA ASN A 210 -5.86 19.07 -3.00
C ASN A 210 -7.39 19.02 -3.05
N HIS A 211 -7.98 17.82 -3.01
CA HIS A 211 -9.41 17.55 -3.18
C HIS A 211 -9.92 16.58 -2.11
N ILE A 212 -9.36 16.66 -0.90
CA ILE A 212 -9.65 15.74 0.21
C ILE A 212 -11.15 15.66 0.48
N VAL A 213 -11.82 16.82 0.58
CA VAL A 213 -13.27 16.92 0.81
C VAL A 213 -13.97 17.23 -0.51
N CYS A 214 -14.41 16.17 -1.20
CA CYS A 214 -15.25 16.24 -2.39
C CYS A 214 -16.25 15.06 -2.40
N ALA A 215 -17.27 15.15 -3.25
CA ALA A 215 -18.27 14.08 -3.37
C ALA A 215 -17.62 12.77 -3.83
N GLU A 216 -16.61 12.86 -4.69
CA GLU A 216 -15.87 11.71 -5.20
C GLU A 216 -15.07 11.00 -4.09
N SER A 217 -14.53 11.72 -3.11
CA SER A 217 -13.90 11.12 -1.93
C SER A 217 -14.92 10.34 -1.09
N GLU A 218 -16.11 10.91 -0.87
CA GLU A 218 -17.21 10.24 -0.14
C GLU A 218 -17.65 8.97 -0.87
N GLU A 219 -17.87 9.06 -2.18
CA GLU A 219 -18.23 7.91 -3.01
C GLU A 219 -17.14 6.83 -3.04
N ALA A 220 -15.86 7.21 -2.99
CA ALA A 220 -14.74 6.27 -2.91
C ALA A 220 -14.71 5.55 -1.56
N MET A 221 -14.86 6.27 -0.44
CA MET A 221 -14.96 5.67 0.89
C MET A 221 -16.12 4.68 0.97
N GLU A 222 -17.32 5.10 0.55
CA GLU A 222 -18.51 4.23 0.54
C GLU A 222 -18.32 2.98 -0.33
N ALA A 223 -17.70 3.12 -1.51
CA ALA A 223 -17.46 1.99 -2.41
C ALA A 223 -16.46 0.99 -1.83
N CYS A 224 -15.40 1.45 -1.16
CA CYS A 224 -14.41 0.60 -0.51
C CYS A 224 -15.00 -0.17 0.68
N LEU A 225 -15.77 0.51 1.53
CA LEU A 225 -16.47 -0.14 2.66
C LEU A 225 -17.55 -1.11 2.18
N ALA A 226 -18.27 -0.80 1.10
CA ALA A 226 -19.23 -1.73 0.51
C ALA A 226 -18.55 -2.98 -0.08
N LEU A 227 -17.33 -2.84 -0.63
CA LEU A 227 -16.53 -3.95 -1.11
C LEU A 227 -16.07 -4.85 0.05
N GLU A 228 -15.56 -4.28 1.14
CA GLU A 228 -15.19 -5.00 2.36
C GLU A 228 -16.34 -5.89 2.85
N VAL A 229 -17.53 -5.30 3.05
CA VAL A 229 -18.71 -6.04 3.53
C VAL A 229 -19.07 -7.19 2.59
N LYS A 230 -18.92 -7.02 1.27
CA LYS A 230 -19.20 -8.09 0.28
C LYS A 230 -18.19 -9.22 0.37
N LEU A 231 -16.91 -8.93 0.56
CA LEU A 231 -15.85 -9.92 0.75
C LEU A 231 -16.07 -10.72 2.05
N ASP A 232 -16.50 -10.05 3.11
CA ASP A 232 -16.82 -10.68 4.40
C ASP A 232 -18.06 -11.59 4.32
N ASN A 233 -19.08 -11.15 3.59
CA ASN A 233 -20.24 -11.98 3.28
C ASN A 233 -19.87 -13.17 2.37
N LEU A 234 -18.94 -12.99 1.43
CA LEU A 234 -18.45 -14.06 0.58
C LEU A 234 -17.73 -15.13 1.41
N LYS A 235 -16.83 -14.72 2.31
CA LYS A 235 -16.13 -15.59 3.25
C LYS A 235 -17.12 -16.47 4.02
N SER A 236 -18.18 -15.86 4.55
CA SER A 236 -19.27 -16.56 5.25
C SER A 236 -20.04 -17.55 4.37
N TYR A 237 -20.31 -17.16 3.12
CA TYR A 237 -20.95 -18.03 2.12
C TYR A 237 -20.09 -19.25 1.79
N ILE A 238 -18.80 -19.06 1.51
CA ILE A 238 -17.87 -20.16 1.22
C ILE A 238 -17.76 -21.08 2.44
N ARG A 239 -17.61 -20.54 3.66
CA ARG A 239 -17.55 -21.35 4.89
C ARG A 239 -18.73 -22.31 5.01
N THR A 240 -19.93 -21.79 4.74
CA THR A 240 -21.19 -22.51 4.93
C THR A 240 -21.46 -23.51 3.81
N ASN A 241 -21.17 -23.14 2.56
CA ASN A 241 -21.65 -23.88 1.39
C ASN A 241 -20.55 -24.60 0.61
N LEU A 242 -19.31 -24.11 0.65
CA LEU A 242 -18.23 -24.51 -0.25
C LEU A 242 -16.90 -24.83 0.47
N SER A 243 -16.89 -24.90 1.81
CA SER A 243 -15.65 -25.11 2.59
C SER A 243 -14.97 -26.45 2.36
N GLN A 244 -15.68 -27.41 1.75
CA GLN A 244 -15.18 -28.73 1.35
C GLN A 244 -15.17 -28.90 -0.18
N ASP A 245 -15.31 -27.81 -0.95
CA ASP A 245 -15.29 -27.90 -2.41
C ASP A 245 -13.88 -28.35 -2.87
N PRO A 246 -13.77 -29.41 -3.69
CA PRO A 246 -12.47 -29.92 -4.12
C PRO A 246 -11.67 -28.94 -5.01
N LYS A 247 -12.29 -27.85 -5.49
CA LYS A 247 -11.61 -26.81 -6.27
C LYS A 247 -10.74 -25.88 -5.41
N LEU A 248 -10.94 -25.83 -4.09
CA LEU A 248 -10.21 -24.89 -3.23
C LEU A 248 -8.68 -25.10 -3.32
N ASP A 249 -8.20 -26.35 -3.41
CA ASP A 249 -6.77 -26.66 -3.56
C ASP A 249 -6.17 -26.07 -4.84
N ALA A 250 -6.89 -26.17 -5.96
CA ALA A 250 -6.46 -25.63 -7.24
C ALA A 250 -6.48 -24.10 -7.25
N ILE A 251 -7.44 -23.48 -6.55
CA ILE A 251 -7.53 -22.04 -6.37
C ILE A 251 -6.33 -21.52 -5.58
N ILE A 252 -6.00 -22.15 -4.45
CA ILE A 252 -4.84 -21.78 -3.62
C ILE A 252 -3.55 -21.90 -4.43
N THR A 253 -3.39 -22.99 -5.18
CA THR A 253 -2.21 -23.20 -6.03
C THR A 253 -2.08 -22.09 -7.08
N THR A 254 -3.15 -21.77 -7.79
CA THR A 254 -3.19 -20.71 -8.82
C THR A 254 -2.90 -19.34 -8.20
N TYR A 255 -3.53 -19.02 -7.07
CA TYR A 255 -3.30 -17.78 -6.35
C TYR A 255 -1.83 -17.61 -5.94
N VAL A 256 -1.21 -18.65 -5.38
CA VAL A 256 0.21 -18.58 -4.97
C VAL A 256 1.13 -18.48 -6.19
N ASP A 257 0.94 -19.34 -7.18
CA ASP A 257 1.90 -19.50 -8.28
C ASP A 257 1.77 -18.43 -9.38
N ASP A 258 0.55 -17.90 -9.60
CA ASP A 258 0.28 -16.95 -10.68
C ASP A 258 0.07 -15.50 -10.20
N VAL A 259 -0.22 -15.30 -8.90
CA VAL A 259 -0.44 -13.97 -8.30
C VAL A 259 0.68 -13.60 -7.33
N VAL A 260 0.81 -14.31 -6.21
CA VAL A 260 1.69 -13.88 -5.10
C VAL A 260 3.17 -13.94 -5.49
N ILE A 261 3.65 -15.12 -5.90
CA ILE A 261 5.08 -15.31 -6.22
C ILE A 261 5.54 -14.37 -7.35
N PRO A 262 4.80 -14.24 -8.47
CA PRO A 262 5.21 -13.33 -9.54
C PRO A 262 5.15 -11.84 -9.13
N THR A 263 4.23 -11.44 -8.26
CA THR A 263 4.19 -10.06 -7.73
C THR A 263 5.42 -9.76 -6.87
N TYR A 264 5.79 -10.65 -5.94
CA TYR A 264 7.01 -10.46 -5.15
C TYR A 264 8.30 -10.60 -5.96
N ALA A 265 8.30 -11.41 -7.04
CA ALA A 265 9.41 -11.43 -7.98
C ALA A 265 9.61 -10.06 -8.66
N ASP A 266 8.52 -9.46 -9.14
CA ASP A 266 8.53 -8.12 -9.73
C ASP A 266 8.98 -7.07 -8.70
N LEU A 267 8.50 -7.14 -7.45
CA LEU A 267 8.91 -6.24 -6.36
C LEU A 267 10.43 -6.30 -6.11
N LYS A 268 10.98 -7.50 -5.97
CA LYS A 268 12.41 -7.73 -5.78
C LYS A 268 13.23 -7.18 -6.95
N ASP A 269 12.85 -7.50 -8.20
CA ASP A 269 13.61 -7.07 -9.38
C ASP A 269 13.54 -5.53 -9.55
N ARG A 270 12.38 -4.92 -9.29
CA ARG A 270 12.20 -3.47 -9.46
C ARG A 270 12.81 -2.64 -8.33
N THR A 271 12.79 -3.12 -7.09
CA THR A 271 13.54 -2.47 -5.99
C THR A 271 15.05 -2.57 -6.20
N ALA A 272 15.56 -3.65 -6.81
CA ALA A 272 16.96 -3.72 -7.24
C ALA A 272 17.28 -2.70 -8.35
N ALA A 273 16.37 -2.47 -9.29
CA ALA A 273 16.52 -1.42 -10.30
C ALA A 273 16.48 -0.01 -9.68
N LEU A 274 15.61 0.23 -8.70
CA LEU A 274 15.54 1.48 -7.93
C LEU A 274 16.84 1.75 -7.16
N TYR A 275 17.38 0.74 -6.47
CA TYR A 275 18.69 0.84 -5.82
C TYR A 275 19.79 1.26 -6.80
N ASN A 276 19.83 0.68 -8.01
CA ASN A 276 20.81 1.05 -9.02
C ASN A 276 20.64 2.51 -9.49
N ALA A 277 19.41 3.00 -9.63
CA ALA A 277 19.14 4.40 -9.94
C ALA A 277 19.61 5.33 -8.82
N CYS A 278 19.34 5.00 -7.55
CA CYS A 278 19.83 5.78 -6.40
C CYS A 278 21.37 5.77 -6.29
N ALA A 279 22.01 4.64 -6.60
CA ALA A 279 23.48 4.55 -6.66
C ALA A 279 24.07 5.42 -7.78
N ALA A 280 23.42 5.47 -8.94
CA ALA A 280 23.79 6.35 -10.04
C ALA A 280 23.61 7.83 -9.66
N PHE A 281 22.48 8.19 -9.04
CA PHE A 281 22.22 9.53 -8.53
C PHE A 281 23.29 9.97 -7.54
N LYS A 282 23.63 9.14 -6.55
CA LYS A 282 24.68 9.46 -5.57
C LYS A 282 26.04 9.72 -6.23
N SER A 283 26.36 8.97 -7.29
CA SER A 283 27.64 9.08 -8.00
C SER A 283 27.70 10.32 -8.90
N ALA A 284 26.58 10.70 -9.50
CA ALA A 284 26.45 11.85 -10.39
C ALA A 284 25.07 12.51 -10.24
N PRO A 285 24.88 13.35 -9.19
CA PRO A 285 23.59 13.99 -8.95
C PRO A 285 23.21 14.95 -10.10
N GLY A 286 21.94 14.91 -10.50
CA GLY A 286 21.40 15.73 -11.59
C GLY A 286 19.89 15.60 -11.71
N ASN A 287 19.24 16.55 -12.39
CA ASN A 287 17.79 16.50 -12.62
C ASN A 287 17.36 15.21 -13.35
N GLN A 288 18.11 14.82 -14.38
CA GLN A 288 17.86 13.55 -15.09
C GLN A 288 18.03 12.32 -14.16
N ALA A 289 18.94 12.39 -13.18
CA ALA A 289 19.11 11.31 -12.22
C ALA A 289 17.97 11.27 -11.19
N PHE A 290 17.40 12.42 -10.80
CA PHE A 290 16.15 12.47 -10.03
C PHE A 290 14.96 11.90 -10.81
N GLU A 291 14.81 12.28 -12.08
CA GLU A 291 13.79 11.73 -12.98
C GLU A 291 13.91 10.20 -13.11
N GLU A 292 15.12 9.66 -13.31
CA GLU A 292 15.33 8.21 -13.35
C GLU A 292 15.00 7.53 -12.01
N CYS A 293 15.36 8.14 -10.87
CA CYS A 293 14.98 7.62 -9.56
C CYS A 293 13.46 7.62 -9.37
N ALA A 294 12.78 8.70 -9.80
CA ALA A 294 11.32 8.81 -9.76
C ALA A 294 10.65 7.73 -10.61
N ASP A 295 11.11 7.52 -11.83
CA ASP A 295 10.60 6.47 -12.72
C ASP A 295 10.77 5.07 -12.12
N LYS A 296 11.93 4.78 -11.52
CA LYS A 296 12.15 3.48 -10.85
C LYS A 296 11.34 3.36 -9.57
N TRP A 297 11.12 4.44 -8.84
CA TRP A 297 10.28 4.43 -7.64
C TRP A 297 8.85 4.05 -8.01
N MET A 298 8.28 4.72 -9.02
CA MET A 298 6.93 4.41 -9.52
C MET A 298 6.80 2.95 -9.98
N LEU A 299 7.80 2.45 -10.73
CA LEU A 299 7.81 1.06 -11.18
C LEU A 299 7.91 0.05 -10.03
N ALA A 300 8.75 0.32 -9.03
CA ALA A 300 8.94 -0.54 -7.86
C ALA A 300 7.75 -0.50 -6.90
N ARG A 301 7.04 0.64 -6.85
CA ARG A 301 5.84 0.84 -6.04
C ARG A 301 4.66 -0.01 -6.53
N THR A 302 4.45 -0.14 -7.85
CA THR A 302 3.32 -0.91 -8.39
C THR A 302 3.18 -2.35 -7.87
N PRO A 303 4.23 -3.22 -7.87
CA PRO A 303 4.09 -4.57 -7.32
C PRO A 303 3.93 -4.60 -5.79
N TRP A 304 4.37 -3.56 -5.08
CA TRP A 304 4.05 -3.43 -3.65
C TRP A 304 2.57 -3.14 -3.45
N GLU A 305 2.03 -2.10 -4.12
CA GLU A 305 0.63 -1.69 -3.98
C GLU A 305 -0.34 -2.79 -4.43
N THR A 306 0.03 -3.52 -5.49
CA THR A 306 -0.72 -4.68 -5.99
C THR A 306 -0.45 -5.98 -5.21
N SER A 307 0.20 -5.87 -4.04
CA SER A 307 0.38 -6.94 -3.05
C SER A 307 -0.35 -6.73 -1.73
N GLU A 308 -0.91 -5.54 -1.50
CA GLU A 308 -1.47 -5.18 -0.19
C GLU A 308 -2.73 -5.98 0.21
N ALA A 309 -3.38 -6.66 -0.73
CA ALA A 309 -4.46 -7.64 -0.39
C ALA A 309 -3.94 -8.95 0.21
N PHE A 310 -2.62 -9.10 0.34
CA PHE A 310 -1.99 -10.31 0.88
C PHE A 310 -0.80 -10.01 1.79
N LEU A 311 -0.96 -9.00 2.64
CA LEU A 311 -0.08 -8.68 3.77
C LEU A 311 -0.21 -9.70 4.92
N PHE A 312 0.04 -10.97 4.62
CA PHE A 312 0.08 -12.05 5.60
C PHE A 312 1.29 -12.97 5.35
N GLY A 313 1.62 -13.78 6.34
CA GLY A 313 2.78 -14.66 6.25
C GLY A 313 4.08 -13.87 6.45
N PRO A 314 5.12 -14.07 5.62
CA PRO A 314 6.44 -13.47 5.85
C PRO A 314 6.42 -11.96 6.03
N VAL A 315 5.68 -11.23 5.18
CA VAL A 315 5.63 -9.76 5.18
C VAL A 315 5.16 -9.17 6.52
N ASP A 316 4.17 -9.81 7.16
CA ASP A 316 3.65 -9.44 8.48
C ASP A 316 4.55 -10.00 9.61
N SER A 317 4.85 -11.30 9.56
CA SER A 317 5.53 -11.99 10.67
C SER A 317 6.97 -11.54 10.92
N GLU A 318 7.64 -11.00 9.91
CA GLU A 318 9.02 -10.51 10.00
C GLU A 318 9.11 -8.98 10.15
N GLY A 319 7.97 -8.29 10.26
CA GLY A 319 7.92 -6.83 10.35
C GLY A 319 8.41 -6.14 9.07
N LEU A 320 8.32 -6.83 7.92
CA LEU A 320 8.77 -6.30 6.63
C LEU A 320 7.83 -5.22 6.12
N ASP A 321 6.53 -5.32 6.40
CA ASP A 321 5.54 -4.30 6.03
C ASP A 321 5.92 -2.89 6.52
N PRO A 322 5.99 -2.61 7.84
CA PRO A 322 6.40 -1.30 8.32
C PRO A 322 7.87 -0.95 7.98
N ASN A 323 8.76 -1.93 7.80
CA ASN A 323 10.11 -1.65 7.30
C ASN A 323 10.14 -1.10 5.87
N MET A 324 9.20 -1.55 5.04
CA MET A 324 9.11 -1.19 3.63
C MET A 324 8.16 -0.02 3.40
N ASP A 325 7.15 0.19 4.25
CA ASP A 325 6.05 1.08 3.89
C ASP A 325 5.37 1.86 5.02
N SER A 326 6.09 2.16 6.10
CA SER A 326 5.51 3.00 7.15
C SER A 326 4.97 4.35 6.65
N TRP A 327 3.75 4.65 7.07
CA TRP A 327 3.10 5.95 6.96
C TRP A 327 2.27 6.23 8.22
N PRO A 328 2.29 7.46 8.79
CA PRO A 328 3.07 8.64 8.38
C PRO A 328 4.55 8.56 8.80
N LEU A 329 5.38 9.33 8.11
CA LEU A 329 6.82 9.47 8.41
C LEU A 329 7.11 10.46 9.54
N ASP A 330 8.26 10.28 10.21
CA ASP A 330 8.87 11.33 11.03
C ASP A 330 9.69 12.27 10.15
N GLN A 331 9.00 13.21 9.51
CA GLN A 331 9.62 14.16 8.58
C GLN A 331 10.69 15.04 9.24
N VAL A 332 10.58 15.29 10.55
CA VAL A 332 11.58 16.06 11.30
C VAL A 332 12.85 15.24 11.47
N ALA A 333 12.73 13.96 11.82
CA ALA A 333 13.87 13.04 11.88
C ALA A 333 14.55 12.88 10.51
N ILE A 334 13.78 12.77 9.41
CA ILE A 334 14.33 12.73 8.05
C ILE A 334 15.18 13.98 7.75
N VAL A 335 14.70 15.18 8.08
CA VAL A 335 15.47 16.42 7.91
C VAL A 335 16.70 16.47 8.82
N ASN A 336 16.60 15.97 10.04
CA ASN A 336 17.73 15.87 10.95
C ASN A 336 18.82 14.95 10.38
N ILE A 337 18.48 13.77 9.86
CA ILE A 337 19.39 12.84 9.19
C ILE A 337 20.08 13.52 8.00
N LEU A 338 19.33 14.21 7.15
CA LEU A 338 19.89 14.96 6.00
C LEU A 338 20.89 16.04 6.44
N THR A 339 20.66 16.65 7.60
CA THR A 339 21.50 17.74 8.12
C THR A 339 22.72 17.22 8.88
N SER A 340 22.55 16.18 9.70
CA SER A 340 23.61 15.62 10.55
C SER A 340 24.52 14.65 9.79
N GLY A 341 23.98 13.94 8.79
CA GLY A 341 24.63 12.78 8.18
C GLY A 341 24.70 11.57 9.10
N ASP A 342 23.90 11.55 10.17
CA ASP A 342 23.74 10.39 11.04
C ASP A 342 22.64 9.48 10.50
N PHE A 343 23.03 8.30 10.05
CA PHE A 343 22.13 7.36 9.38
C PHE A 343 21.70 6.20 10.29
N SER A 344 22.20 6.12 11.53
CA SER A 344 21.83 5.01 12.42
C SER A 344 20.38 5.05 12.87
N ASP A 345 19.70 6.19 12.72
CA ASP A 345 18.28 6.33 13.05
C ASP A 345 17.37 5.44 12.19
N MET A 346 17.84 4.89 11.06
CA MET A 346 17.12 3.90 10.25
C MET A 346 17.29 2.45 10.72
N ASP A 347 18.28 2.20 11.57
CA ASP A 347 18.69 0.86 11.97
C ASP A 347 17.96 0.45 13.24
N TRP A 348 17.50 -0.81 13.29
CA TRP A 348 16.97 -1.44 14.49
C TRP A 348 17.43 -2.90 14.56
N SER A 349 17.42 -3.47 15.76
CA SER A 349 17.87 -4.83 16.05
C SER A 349 16.80 -5.64 16.79
N ALA A 350 16.86 -6.96 16.63
CA ALA A 350 16.04 -7.88 17.41
C ALA A 350 16.33 -7.69 18.92
N GLY A 351 15.34 -7.18 19.66
CA GLY A 351 15.46 -6.86 21.09
C GLY A 351 15.25 -5.38 21.42
N ASP A 352 15.24 -4.51 20.42
CA ASP A 352 14.84 -3.11 20.59
C ASP A 352 13.37 -3.01 20.99
N SER A 353 13.00 -1.92 21.66
CA SER A 353 11.61 -1.67 22.03
C SER A 353 10.76 -1.33 20.80
N GLU A 354 9.46 -1.56 20.90
CA GLU A 354 8.49 -1.21 19.84
C GLU A 354 8.62 0.26 19.40
N ALA A 355 8.88 1.16 20.35
CA ALA A 355 9.05 2.58 20.06
C ALA A 355 10.35 2.88 19.27
N GLU A 356 11.43 2.16 19.55
CA GLU A 356 12.70 2.28 18.80
C GLU A 356 12.54 1.71 17.38
N ILE A 357 11.89 0.55 17.25
CA ILE A 357 11.60 -0.07 15.95
C ILE A 357 10.70 0.85 15.11
N THR A 358 9.60 1.35 15.69
CA THR A 358 8.68 2.28 14.99
C THR A 358 9.40 3.56 14.57
N ALA A 359 10.27 4.12 15.42
CA ALA A 359 11.03 5.32 15.08
C ALA A 359 11.93 5.10 13.86
N ALA A 360 12.62 3.95 13.80
CA ALA A 360 13.44 3.57 12.66
C ALA A 360 12.64 3.30 11.38
N GLN A 361 11.48 2.65 11.51
CA GLN A 361 10.55 2.38 10.41
C GLN A 361 10.00 3.66 9.78
N ASN A 362 9.70 4.68 10.60
CA ASN A 362 9.17 5.97 10.15
C ASN A 362 10.18 6.87 9.41
N VAL A 363 11.43 6.42 9.24
CA VAL A 363 12.49 7.12 8.50
C VAL A 363 13.16 6.22 7.44
N ARG A 364 12.50 5.14 7.02
CA ARG A 364 12.93 4.28 5.90
C ARG A 364 11.73 3.95 5.00
N GLY A 365 11.86 2.92 4.16
CA GLY A 365 10.78 2.47 3.30
C GLY A 365 10.51 3.35 2.07
N PHE A 366 9.45 2.99 1.33
CA PHE A 366 9.05 3.61 0.07
C PHE A 366 8.77 5.09 0.24
N HIS A 367 8.02 5.47 1.27
CA HIS A 367 7.63 6.87 1.48
C HIS A 367 8.78 7.77 1.92
N THR A 368 9.77 7.26 2.68
CA THR A 368 11.00 8.05 2.93
C THR A 368 11.75 8.29 1.63
N LEU A 369 11.86 7.26 0.77
CA LEU A 369 12.50 7.43 -0.52
C LEU A 369 11.70 8.34 -1.45
N GLU A 370 10.36 8.31 -1.37
CA GLU A 370 9.45 9.22 -2.04
C GLU A 370 9.70 10.67 -1.60
N PHE A 371 9.79 10.93 -0.29
CA PHE A 371 10.14 12.25 0.26
C PHE A 371 11.46 12.76 -0.32
N LEU A 372 12.47 11.89 -0.43
CA LEU A 372 13.80 12.22 -0.93
C LEU A 372 13.85 12.44 -2.44
N ILE A 373 12.93 11.86 -3.21
CA ILE A 373 12.91 11.92 -4.68
C ILE A 373 11.93 12.96 -5.21
N PHE A 374 10.77 13.13 -4.57
CA PHE A 374 9.67 13.97 -5.04
C PHE A 374 9.43 15.18 -4.15
N LYS A 375 8.86 16.23 -4.73
CA LYS A 375 8.30 17.38 -4.03
C LYS A 375 7.13 17.92 -4.84
N ASN A 376 5.96 18.02 -4.21
CA ASN A 376 4.74 18.57 -4.81
C ASN A 376 4.40 17.94 -6.18
N GLY A 377 4.39 16.60 -6.24
CA GLY A 377 3.99 15.85 -7.42
C GLY A 377 5.04 15.75 -8.53
N ASN A 378 6.24 16.28 -8.32
CA ASN A 378 7.29 16.31 -9.32
C ASN A 378 8.60 15.73 -8.77
N PRO A 379 9.43 15.08 -9.60
CA PRO A 379 10.81 14.79 -9.23
C PRO A 379 11.49 16.08 -8.76
N ARG A 380 12.29 16.00 -7.70
CA ARG A 380 13.05 17.12 -7.18
C ARG A 380 14.05 17.62 -8.24
N SER A 381 14.35 18.90 -8.18
CA SER A 381 15.34 19.55 -9.05
C SER A 381 16.55 20.03 -8.25
N ILE A 382 17.71 20.03 -8.90
CA ILE A 382 18.90 20.74 -8.46
C ILE A 382 18.82 22.14 -9.04
N ASN A 383 18.51 23.12 -8.19
CA ASN A 383 18.51 24.52 -8.59
C ASN A 383 19.96 25.03 -8.56
N ASN A 384 20.47 25.41 -9.73
CA ASN A 384 21.84 25.94 -9.91
C ASN A 384 22.04 27.30 -9.24
#